data_AF-A0A938D020-F1
#
_entry.id   AF-A0A938D020-F1
#
_cell.length_a   1.000
_cell.length_b   1.000
_cell.length_c   1.000
_cell.angle_alpha   90.00
_cell.angle_beta   90.00
_cell.angle_gamma   90.00
#
_symmetry.space_group_name_H-M   'P 1'
#
loop_
_entity.id
_entity.type
_entity.pdbx_description
1 polymer ?
#
loop_
_entity_poly.entity_id
_entity_poly.type
_entity_poly.pdbx_seq_one_letter_code
_entity_poly.pdbx_strand_id
1 'polypeptide(L)'
;MTAARHPRDPETVGMPAEAVARRYVRRFADIVPDWAAFEDAKIDGYRCAQHRFIGTGGSGKHADPAVIPARGFTLSVMYVEPGQGNAAHTHEVEEVFFVLDGALDVFFEDDDGHRVTRRLGRWECVS
;
A
#
# COMPACT_ATOMS: atom_id res chain seq x y z
N MET A 1 -27.67 24.22 4.05
CA MET A 1 -26.35 23.67 4.45
C MET A 1 -26.50 22.18 4.65
N THR A 2 -25.83 21.35 3.84
CA THR A 2 -25.81 19.90 4.05
C THR A 2 -24.99 19.60 5.30
N ALA A 3 -25.64 19.04 6.32
CA ALA A 3 -24.95 18.57 7.51
C ALA A 3 -24.04 17.39 7.15
N ALA A 4 -22.86 17.32 7.76
CA ALA A 4 -21.98 16.17 7.63
C ALA A 4 -22.72 14.92 8.16
N ARG A 5 -22.65 13.81 7.42
CA ARG A 5 -23.33 12.55 7.78
C ARG A 5 -22.62 11.80 8.92
N HIS A 6 -21.35 12.10 9.14
CA HIS A 6 -20.51 11.51 10.19
C HIS A 6 -19.77 12.61 10.96
N PRO A 7 -19.35 12.34 12.21
CA PRO A 7 -18.47 13.23 12.96
C PRO A 7 -17.22 13.59 12.13
N ARG A 8 -16.80 14.85 12.22
CA ARG A 8 -15.55 15.28 11.58
C ARG A 8 -14.38 14.63 12.31
N ASP A 9 -13.35 14.31 11.54
CA ASP A 9 -12.07 13.90 12.09
C ASP A 9 -11.55 14.98 13.07
N PRO A 10 -11.27 14.64 14.35
CA PRO A 10 -10.72 15.57 15.33
C PRO A 10 -9.47 16.32 14.85
N GLU A 11 -8.61 15.70 14.04
CA GLU A 11 -7.39 16.31 13.51
C GLU A 11 -7.66 17.41 12.48
N THR A 12 -8.86 17.43 11.91
CA THR A 12 -9.25 18.40 10.88
C THR A 12 -10.19 19.49 11.40
N VAL A 13 -10.63 19.40 12.66
CA VAL A 13 -11.53 20.39 13.26
C VAL A 13 -10.83 21.75 13.33
N GLY A 14 -11.46 22.78 12.75
CA GLY A 14 -10.92 24.14 12.69
C GLY A 14 -9.93 24.39 11.55
N MET A 15 -9.56 23.37 10.77
CA MET A 15 -8.75 23.56 9.57
C MET A 15 -9.56 24.18 8.42
N PRO A 16 -8.99 25.12 7.65
CA PRO A 16 -9.54 25.53 6.35
C PRO A 16 -9.60 24.34 5.38
N ALA A 17 -10.60 24.33 4.50
CA ALA A 17 -10.81 23.24 3.53
C ALA A 17 -9.58 23.02 2.63
N GLU A 18 -8.91 24.10 2.23
CA GLU A 18 -7.70 24.10 1.41
C GLU A 18 -6.52 23.45 2.14
N ALA A 19 -6.44 23.61 3.47
CA ALA A 19 -5.43 22.97 4.29
C ALA A 19 -5.68 21.45 4.40
N VAL A 20 -6.95 21.05 4.58
CA VAL A 20 -7.34 19.64 4.58
C VAL A 20 -7.04 19.01 3.22
N ALA A 21 -7.44 19.65 2.12
CA ALA A 21 -7.17 19.17 0.77
C ALA A 21 -5.67 19.00 0.51
N ARG A 22 -4.84 19.98 0.90
CA ARG A 22 -3.37 19.87 0.77
C ARG A 22 -2.79 18.74 1.61
N ARG A 23 -3.35 18.46 2.80
CA ARG A 23 -2.82 17.44 3.71
C ARG A 23 -3.22 16.01 3.35
N TYR A 24 -4.43 15.83 2.81
CA TYR A 24 -5.08 14.53 2.60
C TYR A 24 -5.34 14.19 1.13
N VAL A 25 -4.84 14.98 0.19
CA VAL A 25 -4.81 14.64 -1.24
C VAL A 25 -3.37 14.44 -1.67
N ARG A 26 -3.04 13.22 -2.11
CA ARG A 26 -1.78 12.90 -2.77
C ARG A 26 -2.09 12.35 -4.16
N ARG A 27 -1.36 12.81 -5.18
CA ARG A 27 -1.58 12.41 -6.57
C ARG A 27 -0.48 11.44 -6.99
N PHE A 28 -0.85 10.40 -7.74
CA PHE A 28 0.12 9.42 -8.25
C PHE A 28 1.26 10.07 -9.04
N ALA A 29 0.95 11.06 -9.89
CA ALA A 29 1.92 11.77 -10.71
C ALA A 29 3.03 12.49 -9.92
N ASP A 30 2.79 12.77 -8.63
CA ASP A 30 3.74 13.45 -7.76
C ASP A 30 4.57 12.45 -6.92
N ILE A 31 4.35 11.13 -7.10
CA ILE A 31 5.04 10.09 -6.33
C ILE A 31 6.16 9.50 -7.18
N VAL A 32 7.38 9.65 -6.69
CA VAL A 32 8.53 8.94 -7.24
C VAL A 32 8.49 7.48 -6.76
N PRO A 33 8.58 6.47 -7.66
CA PRO A 33 8.65 5.07 -7.26
C PRO A 33 9.85 4.82 -6.36
N ASP A 34 9.61 4.24 -5.19
CA ASP A 34 10.65 3.84 -4.25
C ASP A 34 11.01 2.36 -4.47
N TRP A 35 12.03 2.11 -5.29
CA TRP A 35 12.56 0.77 -5.58
C TRP A 35 13.41 0.19 -4.44
N ALA A 36 13.68 0.99 -3.40
CA ALA A 36 14.34 0.56 -2.18
C ALA A 36 13.40 0.72 -0.98
N ALA A 37 12.10 0.51 -1.21
CA ALA A 37 11.07 0.59 -0.17
C ALA A 37 11.28 -0.50 0.90
N PHE A 38 11.70 -1.69 0.49
CA PHE A 38 12.01 -2.82 1.36
C PHE A 38 13.48 -3.20 1.20
N GLU A 39 14.11 -3.75 2.24
CA GLU A 39 15.49 -4.23 2.13
C GLU A 39 15.61 -5.37 1.10
N ASP A 40 14.63 -6.27 1.09
CA ASP A 40 14.58 -7.40 0.16
C ASP A 40 14.33 -6.97 -1.30
N ALA A 41 13.79 -5.77 -1.54
CA ALA A 41 13.55 -5.25 -2.89
C ALA A 41 14.86 -5.08 -3.71
N LYS A 42 16.02 -5.17 -3.05
CA LYS A 42 17.35 -5.15 -3.69
C LYS A 42 17.77 -6.53 -4.21
N ILE A 43 17.09 -7.61 -3.80
CA ILE A 43 17.40 -8.99 -4.16
C ILE A 43 16.66 -9.35 -5.46
N ASP A 44 17.35 -10.04 -6.38
CA ASP A 44 16.71 -10.52 -7.61
C ASP A 44 15.65 -11.58 -7.31
N GLY A 45 14.47 -11.44 -7.92
CA GLY A 45 13.26 -12.18 -7.60
C GLY A 45 12.31 -11.42 -6.66
N TYR A 46 12.78 -10.39 -5.95
CA TYR A 46 11.97 -9.61 -4.99
C TYR A 46 11.86 -8.13 -5.32
N ARG A 47 12.23 -7.71 -6.55
CA ARG A 47 12.22 -6.30 -6.92
C ARG A 47 10.80 -5.78 -7.09
N CYS A 48 10.45 -4.80 -6.27
CA CYS A 48 9.21 -4.06 -6.37
C CYS A 48 9.43 -2.59 -6.02
N ALA A 49 8.63 -1.71 -6.60
CA ALA A 49 8.61 -0.29 -6.28
C ALA A 49 7.33 0.08 -5.54
N GLN A 50 7.45 0.88 -4.48
CA GLN A 50 6.31 1.36 -3.73
C GLN A 50 6.03 2.83 -4.03
N HIS A 51 4.77 3.15 -4.37
CA HIS A 51 4.25 4.51 -4.44
C HIS A 51 3.34 4.76 -3.24
N ARG A 52 3.88 5.35 -2.18
CA ARG A 52 3.20 5.48 -0.88
C ARG A 52 2.13 6.58 -0.91
N PHE A 53 0.89 6.28 -0.54
CA PHE A 53 -0.18 7.28 -0.39
C PHE A 53 -0.48 7.59 1.08
N ILE A 54 -0.94 6.59 1.82
CA ILE A 54 -1.33 6.69 3.22
C ILE A 54 -0.34 5.89 4.05
N GLY A 55 0.34 6.54 4.99
CA GLY A 55 1.42 5.95 5.76
C GLY A 55 2.55 5.39 4.89
N THR A 56 3.32 4.47 5.46
CA THR A 56 4.54 3.93 4.84
C THR A 56 4.51 2.43 4.63
N GLY A 57 3.45 1.75 5.06
CA GLY A 57 3.36 0.28 5.07
C GLY A 57 4.59 -0.36 5.70
N GLY A 58 5.01 -1.51 5.16
CA GLY A 58 6.20 -2.24 5.59
C GLY A 58 7.56 -1.62 5.25
N SER A 59 7.63 -0.41 4.65
CA SER A 59 8.91 0.16 4.22
C SER A 59 9.83 0.66 5.34
N GLY A 60 9.32 0.80 6.57
CA GLY A 60 10.06 1.36 7.70
C GLY A 60 10.38 2.87 7.59
N LYS A 61 10.01 3.53 6.49
CA LYS A 61 10.31 4.96 6.21
C LYS A 61 9.30 5.91 6.88
N HIS A 62 9.02 5.72 8.17
CA HIS A 62 7.94 6.38 8.92
C HIS A 62 8.01 7.91 8.97
N ALA A 63 9.17 8.50 8.69
CA ALA A 63 9.39 9.94 8.74
C ALA A 63 9.07 10.68 7.43
N ASP A 64 8.55 10.02 6.39
CA ASP A 64 8.23 10.67 5.12
C ASP A 64 7.11 11.73 5.28
N PRO A 65 7.40 13.03 5.13
CA PRO A 65 6.40 14.07 5.33
C PRO A 65 5.39 14.15 4.16
N ALA A 66 5.67 13.52 3.02
CA ALA A 66 4.85 13.59 1.83
C ALA A 66 3.65 12.62 1.85
N VAL A 67 3.63 11.64 2.75
CA VAL A 67 2.49 10.70 2.88
C VAL A 67 1.34 11.34 3.66
N ILE A 68 0.12 10.91 3.34
CA ILE A 68 -1.07 11.15 4.17
C ILE A 68 -0.85 10.40 5.50
N PRO A 69 -1.17 10.96 6.69
CA PRO A 69 -0.99 10.24 7.94
C PRO A 69 -1.85 8.97 7.92
N ALA A 70 -1.25 7.84 8.26
CA ALA A 70 -2.01 6.62 8.50
C ALA A 70 -2.69 6.70 9.87
N ARG A 71 -3.86 6.07 9.97
CA ARG A 71 -4.61 5.93 11.23
C ARG A 71 -4.94 4.49 11.54
N GLY A 72 -5.60 3.80 10.60
CA GLY A 72 -5.96 2.38 10.74
C GLY A 72 -5.47 1.49 9.62
N PHE A 73 -5.02 2.06 8.50
CA PHE A 73 -4.50 1.31 7.36
C PHE A 73 -3.45 2.14 6.62
N THR A 74 -2.67 1.46 5.78
CA THR A 74 -1.77 2.10 4.82
C THR A 74 -2.23 1.78 3.40
N LEU A 75 -1.88 2.63 2.44
CA LEU A 75 -2.25 2.43 1.04
C LEU A 75 -1.09 2.84 0.16
N SER A 76 -0.71 1.96 -0.75
CA SER A 76 0.34 2.18 -1.74
C SER A 76 -0.03 1.55 -3.08
N VAL A 77 0.52 2.07 -4.17
CA VAL A 77 0.52 1.39 -5.46
C VAL A 77 1.88 0.72 -5.64
N MET A 78 1.86 -0.58 -5.92
CA MET A 78 3.05 -1.39 -6.12
C MET A 78 3.30 -1.59 -7.61
N TYR A 79 4.54 -1.38 -8.06
CA TYR A 79 5.01 -1.85 -9.37
C TYR A 79 5.90 -3.06 -9.15
N VAL A 80 5.61 -4.12 -9.90
CA VAL A 80 6.31 -5.41 -9.80
C VAL A 80 6.59 -5.86 -11.22
N GLU A 81 7.87 -6.04 -11.54
CA GLU A 81 8.28 -6.52 -12.87
C GLU A 81 7.98 -8.02 -13.01
N PRO A 82 7.77 -8.54 -14.24
CA PRO A 82 7.58 -9.97 -14.46
C PRO A 82 8.70 -10.82 -13.83
N GLY A 83 8.33 -11.86 -13.10
CA GLY A 83 9.26 -12.75 -12.39
C GLY A 83 9.78 -12.20 -11.07
N GLN A 84 9.32 -11.02 -10.65
CA GLN A 84 9.61 -10.44 -9.34
C GLN A 84 8.38 -10.51 -8.42
N GLY A 85 8.56 -10.24 -7.14
CA GLY A 85 7.49 -10.24 -6.15
C GLY A 85 7.93 -9.68 -4.80
N ASN A 86 7.21 -10.01 -3.75
CA ASN A 86 7.66 -9.78 -2.37
C ASN A 86 8.23 -11.09 -1.80
N ALA A 87 9.14 -11.00 -0.83
CA ALA A 87 9.55 -12.16 -0.05
C ALA A 87 8.35 -12.76 0.70
N ALA A 88 8.38 -14.07 0.96
CA ALA A 88 7.33 -14.74 1.72
C ALA A 88 7.29 -14.19 3.17
N HIS A 89 6.10 -13.83 3.65
CA HIS A 89 5.91 -13.34 5.02
C HIS A 89 4.45 -13.49 5.47
N THR A 90 4.20 -13.18 6.73
CA THR A 90 2.87 -13.14 7.35
C THR A 90 2.68 -11.80 8.04
N HIS A 91 1.43 -11.41 8.29
CA HIS A 91 1.07 -10.19 9.03
C HIS A 91 0.07 -10.51 10.14
N GLU A 92 0.16 -9.76 11.23
CA GLU A 92 -0.79 -9.79 12.34
C GLU A 92 -2.10 -9.03 12.05
N VAL A 93 -2.15 -8.29 10.94
CA VAL A 93 -3.30 -7.52 10.44
C VAL A 93 -3.59 -7.85 8.98
N GLU A 94 -4.80 -7.53 8.53
CA GLU A 94 -5.23 -7.71 7.14
C GLU A 94 -4.35 -6.92 6.16
N GLU A 95 -3.86 -7.59 5.10
CA GLU A 95 -3.13 -6.96 3.99
C GLU A 95 -3.84 -7.29 2.66
N VAL A 96 -4.20 -6.25 1.91
CA VAL A 96 -4.92 -6.40 0.65
C VAL A 96 -4.01 -6.11 -0.53
N PHE A 97 -3.95 -7.05 -1.47
CA PHE A 97 -3.45 -6.80 -2.82
C PHE A 97 -4.60 -6.80 -3.81
N PHE A 98 -4.71 -5.73 -4.61
CA PHE A 98 -5.70 -5.59 -5.65
C PHE A 98 -5.01 -5.29 -6.98
N VAL A 99 -5.22 -6.12 -7.99
CA VAL A 99 -4.51 -6.00 -9.28
C VAL A 99 -5.16 -4.92 -10.14
N LEU A 100 -4.48 -3.77 -10.28
CA LEU A 100 -4.94 -2.67 -11.14
C LEU A 100 -4.64 -2.93 -12.63
N ASP A 101 -3.48 -3.55 -12.90
CA ASP A 101 -3.01 -3.93 -14.23
C ASP A 101 -2.05 -5.12 -14.12
N GLY A 102 -1.96 -5.93 -15.17
CA GLY A 102 -1.15 -7.15 -15.20
C GLY A 102 -1.77 -8.33 -14.44
N ALA A 103 -0.91 -9.13 -13.80
CA ALA A 103 -1.30 -10.31 -13.04
C ALA A 103 -0.28 -10.64 -11.93
N LEU A 104 -0.76 -11.28 -10.86
CA LEU A 104 0.06 -11.74 -9.73
C LEU A 104 -0.22 -13.20 -9.44
N ASP A 105 0.81 -13.97 -9.11
CA ASP A 105 0.64 -15.27 -8.43
C ASP A 105 0.75 -15.03 -6.92
N VAL A 106 -0.31 -15.35 -6.20
CA VAL A 106 -0.37 -15.29 -4.74
C VAL A 106 -0.39 -16.71 -4.19
N PHE A 107 0.27 -16.93 -3.05
CA PHE A 107 0.32 -18.25 -2.45
C PHE A 107 0.08 -18.20 -0.95
N PHE A 108 -0.42 -19.32 -0.45
CA PHE A 108 -0.54 -19.60 0.98
C PHE A 108 0.20 -20.90 1.23
N GLU A 109 0.99 -20.92 2.30
CA GLU A 109 1.79 -22.06 2.74
C GLU A 109 1.51 -22.26 4.22
N ASP A 110 1.22 -23.50 4.62
CA ASP A 110 1.06 -23.87 6.02
C ASP A 110 2.38 -24.31 6.66
N ASP A 111 2.37 -24.55 7.97
CA ASP A 111 3.56 -24.92 8.74
C ASP A 111 4.16 -26.28 8.31
N ASP A 112 3.39 -27.12 7.62
CA ASP A 112 3.83 -28.41 7.07
C ASP A 112 4.46 -28.26 5.66
N GLY A 113 4.52 -27.02 5.13
CA GLY A 113 5.08 -26.68 3.83
C GLY A 113 4.15 -26.97 2.65
N HIS A 114 2.87 -27.23 2.89
CA HIS A 114 1.90 -27.43 1.81
C HIS A 114 1.47 -26.07 1.24
N ARG A 115 1.85 -25.84 -0.02
CA ARG A 115 1.65 -24.57 -0.72
C ARG A 115 0.54 -24.61 -1.76
N VAL A 116 -0.37 -23.65 -1.68
CA VAL A 116 -1.44 -23.42 -2.66
C VAL A 116 -1.23 -22.08 -3.34
N THR A 117 -1.15 -22.06 -4.68
CA THR A 117 -1.01 -20.83 -5.47
C THR A 117 -2.29 -20.51 -6.25
N ARG A 118 -2.63 -19.22 -6.38
CA ARG A 118 -3.72 -18.70 -7.20
C ARG A 118 -3.20 -17.55 -8.05
N ARG A 119 -3.57 -17.56 -9.33
CA ARG A 119 -3.31 -16.45 -10.25
C ARG A 119 -4.44 -15.44 -10.11
N LEU A 120 -4.06 -14.18 -9.89
CA LEU A 120 -4.94 -13.02 -9.94
C LEU A 120 -4.65 -12.22 -11.21
N GLY A 121 -5.68 -11.88 -11.96
CA GLY A 121 -5.67 -10.94 -13.07
C GLY A 121 -6.23 -9.58 -12.68
N ARG A 122 -6.36 -8.71 -13.67
CA ARG A 122 -6.89 -7.35 -13.50
C ARG A 122 -8.27 -7.35 -12.82
N TRP A 123 -8.44 -6.49 -11.82
CA TRP A 123 -9.63 -6.33 -10.99
C TRP A 123 -9.92 -7.48 -10.03
N GLU A 124 -8.91 -8.32 -9.73
CA GLU A 124 -9.00 -9.37 -8.73
C GLU A 124 -8.15 -9.03 -7.49
N CYS A 125 -8.47 -9.65 -6.35
CA CYS A 125 -7.84 -9.34 -5.08
C CYS A 125 -7.55 -10.57 -4.22
N VAL A 126 -6.59 -10.40 -3.31
CA VAL A 126 -6.37 -11.25 -2.13
C VAL A 126 -6.34 -10.37 -0.89
N SER A 127 -6.78 -10.92 0.24
CA SER A 127 -6.75 -10.30 1.56
C SER A 127 -6.49 -11.34 2.63
#